data_AF-A0A959I7E0-F1
#
_entry.id   AF-A0A959I7E0-F1
#
_cell.length_a   1.000
_cell.length_b   1.000
_cell.length_c   1.000
_cell.angle_alpha   90.00
_cell.angle_beta   90.00
_cell.angle_gamma   90.00
#
_symmetry.space_group_name_H-M   'P 1'
#
loop_
_entity.id
_entity.type
_entity.pdbx_description
1 polymer ?
#
loop_
_entity_poly.entity_id
_entity_poly.type
_entity_poly.pdbx_seq_one_letter_code
_entity_poly.pdbx_strand_id
1 'polypeptide(L)'
;VSGLIATEAGEPLEEAVVDVNGALSQTTLADGFFAFELETLEDYTITPSLDAGPANGVTTYDLVLITRHILGVEPLGSPYQLIAADANRSGAVTTLDLVDIRKVIL
;
A
#
# COMPACT_ATOMS: atom_id res chain seq x y z
N VAL A 1 4.50 -22.80 1.85
CA VAL A 1 3.54 -21.67 1.75
C VAL A 1 4.02 -20.73 0.65
N SER A 2 3.16 -20.34 -0.29
CA SER A 2 3.53 -19.47 -1.42
C SER A 2 2.37 -18.57 -1.83
N GLY A 3 2.65 -17.47 -2.51
CA GLY A 3 1.64 -16.54 -2.99
C GLY A 3 2.19 -15.45 -3.91
N LEU A 4 1.29 -14.58 -4.36
CA LEU A 4 1.58 -13.39 -5.17
C LEU A 4 1.26 -12.14 -4.34
N ILE A 5 2.18 -11.19 -4.29
CA ILE A 5 1.93 -9.82 -3.82
C ILE A 5 1.68 -8.95 -5.04
N ALA A 6 0.56 -8.24 -5.03
CA ALA A 6 0.14 -7.37 -6.12
C ALA A 6 -0.51 -6.09 -5.60
N THR A 7 -0.50 -5.06 -6.43
CA THR A 7 -1.25 -3.82 -6.22
C THR A 7 -2.76 -4.05 -6.31
N GLU A 8 -3.56 -3.04 -5.97
CA GLU A 8 -5.02 -3.08 -6.14
C GLU A 8 -5.43 -3.42 -7.59
N ALA A 9 -4.66 -2.94 -8.58
CA ALA A 9 -4.93 -3.19 -9.99
C ALA A 9 -4.56 -4.62 -10.44
N GLY A 10 -3.99 -5.45 -9.55
CA GLY A 10 -3.52 -6.79 -9.87
C GLY A 10 -2.10 -6.84 -10.46
N GLU A 11 -1.42 -5.69 -10.56
CA GLU A 11 -0.05 -5.64 -11.03
C GLU A 11 0.90 -6.22 -9.97
N PRO A 12 1.82 -7.14 -10.34
CA PRO A 12 2.81 -7.69 -9.42
C PRO A 12 3.60 -6.60 -8.71
N LEU A 13 3.83 -6.79 -7.41
CA LEU A 13 4.55 -5.82 -6.59
C LEU A 13 5.97 -6.35 -6.31
N GLU A 14 6.95 -5.65 -6.85
CA GLU A 14 8.37 -5.88 -6.59
C GLU A 14 8.81 -5.24 -5.25
N GLU A 15 9.93 -5.70 -4.69
CA GLU A 15 10.58 -5.15 -3.48
C GLU A 15 9.80 -5.31 -2.17
N ALA A 16 8.58 -5.87 -2.20
CA ALA A 16 7.85 -6.19 -0.98
C ALA A 16 8.58 -7.29 -0.20
N VAL A 17 8.85 -7.03 1.08
CA VAL A 17 9.44 -7.98 2.03
C VAL A 17 8.31 -8.79 2.66
N VAL A 18 8.35 -10.11 2.48
CA VAL A 18 7.45 -11.06 3.13
C VAL A 18 8.19 -11.73 4.27
N ASP A 19 7.73 -11.50 5.49
CA ASP A 19 8.31 -12.08 6.70
C ASP A 19 7.44 -13.23 7.25
N VAL A 20 8.08 -14.27 7.78
CA VAL A 20 7.44 -15.41 8.45
C VAL A 20 7.93 -15.45 9.90
N ASN A 21 7.02 -15.15 10.83
CA ASN A 21 7.25 -15.18 12.28
C ASN A 21 8.50 -14.38 12.75
N GLY A 22 8.97 -13.39 12.01
CA GLY A 22 10.17 -12.58 12.31
C GLY A 22 11.50 -13.29 12.07
N ALA A 23 11.51 -14.47 11.44
CA ALA A 23 12.70 -15.32 11.34
C ALA A 23 13.14 -15.58 9.90
N LEU A 24 12.20 -15.84 9.00
CA LEU A 24 12.46 -16.03 7.58
C LEU A 24 11.90 -14.85 6.81
N SER A 25 12.65 -14.31 5.86
CA SER A 25 12.16 -13.27 4.98
C SER A 25 12.57 -13.49 3.53
N GLN A 26 11.71 -13.06 2.61
CA GLN A 26 11.96 -13.04 1.19
C GLN A 26 11.49 -11.70 0.63
N THR A 27 12.30 -11.11 -0.23
CA THR A 27 11.90 -9.95 -1.02
C THR A 27 11.37 -10.43 -2.37
N THR A 28 10.19 -9.95 -2.74
CA THR A 28 9.56 -10.22 -4.04
C THR A 28 10.39 -9.60 -5.17
N LEU A 29 10.45 -10.31 -6.30
CA LEU A 29 11.05 -9.80 -7.54
C LEU A 29 9.96 -9.17 -8.42
N ALA A 30 10.30 -8.81 -9.65
CA ALA A 30 9.38 -8.23 -10.64
C ALA A 30 8.11 -9.05 -10.92
N ASP A 31 8.10 -10.35 -10.57
CA ASP A 31 6.93 -11.21 -10.71
C ASP A 31 6.01 -11.22 -9.47
N GLY A 32 6.40 -10.55 -8.39
CA GLY A 32 5.64 -10.42 -7.15
C GLY A 32 5.50 -11.71 -6.33
N PHE A 33 6.15 -12.80 -6.72
CA PHE A 33 5.95 -14.10 -6.07
C PHE A 33 6.84 -14.28 -4.84
N PHE A 34 6.31 -15.00 -3.84
CA PHE A 34 7.06 -15.52 -2.71
C PHE A 34 6.77 -16.99 -2.48
N ALA A 35 7.74 -17.73 -1.96
CA ALA A 35 7.61 -19.13 -1.59
C ALA A 35 8.54 -19.48 -0.43
N PHE A 36 7.96 -20.05 0.63
CA PHE A 36 8.64 -20.59 1.80
C PHE A 36 8.37 -22.08 1.95
N GLU A 37 9.43 -22.85 2.17
CA GLU A 37 9.35 -24.22 2.64
C GLU A 37 9.25 -24.18 4.17
N LEU A 38 8.12 -24.62 4.72
CA LEU A 38 7.79 -24.53 6.14
C LEU A 38 7.40 -25.91 6.66
N GLU A 39 7.63 -26.16 7.94
CA GLU A 39 7.22 -27.40 8.60
C GLU A 39 5.70 -27.53 8.63
N THR A 40 5.20 -28.76 8.53
CA THR A 40 3.77 -29.03 8.59
C THR A 40 3.29 -29.10 10.04
N LEU A 41 2.02 -28.78 10.27
CA LEU A 41 1.36 -28.82 11.59
C LEU A 41 1.81 -27.70 12.56
N GLU A 42 2.42 -26.65 12.03
CA GLU A 42 2.78 -25.43 12.76
C GLU A 42 1.95 -24.23 12.26
N ASP A 43 1.78 -23.24 13.14
CA ASP A 43 1.10 -21.98 12.81
C ASP A 43 2.13 -20.92 12.38
N TYR A 44 1.80 -20.21 11.28
CA TYR A 44 2.67 -19.18 10.72
C TYR A 44 1.91 -17.86 10.52
N THR A 45 2.53 -16.76 10.93
CA THR A 45 2.12 -15.40 10.58
C THR A 45 2.97 -14.91 9.43
N ILE A 46 2.31 -14.61 8.30
CA ILE A 46 2.95 -14.04 7.11
C ILE A 46 2.71 -12.53 7.10
N THR A 47 3.79 -11.75 7.14
CA THR A 47 3.72 -10.28 7.23
C THR A 47 4.39 -9.64 6.01
N PRO A 48 3.64 -9.29 4.96
CA PRO A 48 4.17 -8.49 3.86
C PRO A 48 4.36 -7.03 4.29
N SER A 49 5.42 -6.39 3.82
CA SER A 49 5.72 -4.97 4.05
C SER A 49 6.46 -4.37 2.87
N LEU A 50 6.18 -3.10 2.57
CA LEU A 50 6.91 -2.32 1.57
C LEU A 50 6.89 -0.85 2.00
N ASP A 51 8.07 -0.23 2.05
CA ASP A 51 8.24 1.21 2.26
C ASP A 51 8.96 1.81 1.04
N ALA A 52 8.18 2.11 0.00
CA ALA A 52 8.67 2.66 -1.27
C ALA A 52 8.87 4.19 -1.22
N GLY A 53 8.79 4.79 -0.03
CA GLY A 53 8.82 6.25 0.15
C GLY A 53 7.49 6.94 -0.19
N PRO A 54 7.21 8.10 0.42
CA PRO A 54 5.88 8.72 0.38
C PRO A 54 5.53 9.35 -0.97
N ALA A 55 6.51 9.65 -1.83
CA ALA A 55 6.29 10.27 -3.14
C ALA A 55 6.05 9.25 -4.27
N ASN A 56 6.21 7.95 -4.01
CA ASN A 56 6.10 6.93 -5.03
C ASN A 56 4.68 6.90 -5.63
N GLY A 57 4.58 7.15 -6.93
CA GLY A 57 3.30 7.18 -7.65
C GLY A 57 2.39 8.37 -7.32
N VAL A 58 2.82 9.32 -6.49
CA VAL A 58 2.00 10.48 -6.09
C VAL A 58 2.18 11.63 -7.08
N THR A 59 1.07 12.17 -7.56
CA THR A 59 1.00 13.22 -8.55
C THR A 59 0.07 14.35 -8.12
N THR A 60 0.12 15.48 -8.82
CA THR A 60 -0.87 16.57 -8.60
C THR A 60 -2.29 16.16 -8.98
N TYR A 61 -2.47 15.09 -9.76
CA TYR A 61 -3.79 14.55 -10.09
C TYR A 61 -4.47 13.93 -8.86
N ASP A 62 -3.71 13.32 -7.96
CA ASP A 62 -4.25 12.75 -6.71
C ASP A 62 -4.87 13.83 -5.82
N LEU A 63 -4.28 15.02 -5.78
CA LEU A 63 -4.87 16.17 -5.08
C LEU A 63 -6.24 16.55 -5.66
N VAL A 64 -6.44 16.43 -6.97
CA VAL A 64 -7.71 16.70 -7.64
C VAL A 64 -8.75 15.66 -7.24
N LEU A 65 -8.38 14.37 -7.28
CA LEU A 65 -9.26 13.27 -6.89
C LEU A 65 -9.70 13.37 -5.43
N ILE A 66 -8.76 13.61 -4.51
CA ILE A 66 -9.05 13.79 -3.08
C ILE A 66 -9.96 15.01 -2.86
N THR A 67 -9.73 16.12 -3.57
CA THR A 67 -10.60 17.30 -3.48
C THR A 67 -12.03 16.99 -3.94
N ARG A 68 -12.20 16.24 -5.03
CA ARG A 68 -13.52 15.82 -5.53
C ARG A 68 -14.23 14.89 -4.55
N HIS A 69 -13.48 14.02 -3.87
CA HIS A 69 -14.02 13.16 -2.81
C HIS A 69 -14.51 13.98 -1.61
N ILE A 70 -13.70 14.91 -1.10
CA ILE A 70 -14.07 15.80 0.03
C ILE A 70 -15.33 16.62 -0.30
N LEU A 71 -15.46 17.10 -1.55
CA LEU A 71 -16.61 17.86 -1.99
C LEU A 71 -17.85 17.00 -2.32
N GLY A 72 -17.74 15.67 -2.23
CA GLY A 72 -18.82 14.74 -2.59
C GLY A 72 -19.17 14.72 -4.09
N VAL A 73 -18.28 15.23 -4.95
CA VAL A 73 -18.47 15.27 -6.40
C VAL A 73 -18.18 13.90 -7.02
N GLU A 74 -17.11 13.26 -6.56
CA GLU A 74 -16.71 11.92 -7.00
C GLU A 74 -16.02 11.22 -5.82
N PRO A 75 -16.65 10.20 -5.22
CA PRO A 75 -16.05 9.50 -4.11
C PRO A 75 -14.90 8.60 -4.58
N LEU A 76 -13.86 8.46 -3.76
CA LEU A 76 -12.86 7.40 -3.93
C LEU A 76 -13.54 6.04 -3.83
N GLY A 77 -13.25 5.17 -4.78
CA GLY A 77 -14.00 3.94 -5.04
C GLY A 77 -13.52 2.73 -4.26
N SER A 78 -12.33 2.79 -3.66
CA SER A 78 -11.72 1.63 -3.00
C SER A 78 -11.18 1.93 -1.60
N PRO A 79 -11.14 0.91 -0.72
CA PRO A 79 -10.48 1.04 0.58
C PRO A 79 -9.00 1.45 0.47
N TYR A 80 -8.28 0.99 -0.55
CA TYR A 80 -6.88 1.35 -0.77
C TYR A 80 -6.72 2.84 -1.08
N GLN A 81 -7.59 3.40 -1.92
CA GLN A 81 -7.61 4.82 -2.22
C GLN A 81 -7.93 5.66 -0.97
N LEU A 82 -8.88 5.21 -0.14
CA LEU A 82 -9.21 5.91 1.11
C LEU A 82 -8.05 5.91 2.10
N ILE A 83 -7.35 4.77 2.26
CA ILE A 83 -6.17 4.65 3.12
C ILE A 83 -5.03 5.55 2.60
N ALA A 84 -4.81 5.57 1.28
CA ALA A 84 -3.79 6.42 0.66
C ALA A 84 -4.11 7.92 0.78
N ALA A 85 -5.41 8.29 0.77
CA ALA A 85 -5.85 9.67 0.87
C ALA A 85 -5.84 10.24 2.30
N ASP A 86 -5.89 9.40 3.35
CA ASP A 86 -5.75 9.79 4.76
C ASP A 86 -4.25 9.84 5.17
N ALA A 87 -3.54 10.82 4.60
CA ALA A 87 -2.08 10.94 4.74
C ALA A 87 -1.63 11.14 6.19
N ASN A 88 -2.46 11.77 7.04
CA ASN A 88 -2.15 11.97 8.46
C ASN A 88 -2.67 10.85 9.38
N ARG A 89 -3.30 9.80 8.82
CA ARG A 89 -3.84 8.63 9.55
C ARG A 89 -4.85 9.01 10.63
N SER A 90 -5.69 10.00 10.37
CA SER A 90 -6.75 10.45 11.28
C SER A 90 -7.99 9.56 11.27
N GLY A 91 -8.13 8.70 10.27
CA GLY A 91 -9.33 7.91 9.99
C GLY A 91 -10.37 8.63 9.12
N ALA A 92 -10.06 9.82 8.59
CA ALA A 92 -10.94 10.59 7.71
C ALA A 92 -10.15 11.33 6.64
N VAL A 93 -10.69 11.37 5.41
CA VAL A 93 -10.09 12.13 4.30
C VAL A 93 -10.55 13.58 4.37
N THR A 94 -9.63 14.50 4.62
CA THR A 94 -9.91 15.92 4.86
C THR A 94 -8.96 16.84 4.08
N THR A 95 -9.18 18.15 4.18
CA THR A 95 -8.30 19.15 3.58
C THR A 95 -6.91 19.20 4.24
N LEU A 96 -6.73 18.64 5.44
CA LEU A 96 -5.40 18.54 6.07
C LEU A 96 -4.52 17.55 5.32
N ASP A 97 -5.08 16.46 4.81
CA ASP A 97 -4.35 15.45 4.05
C ASP A 97 -3.79 16.02 2.74
N LEU A 98 -4.54 16.93 2.09
CA LEU A 98 -4.06 17.67 0.92
C LEU A 98 -2.80 18.50 1.22
N VAL A 99 -2.67 19.03 2.42
CA VAL A 99 -1.49 19.81 2.83
C VAL A 99 -0.30 18.88 3.01
N ASP A 100 -0.49 17.72 3.62
CA ASP A 100 0.59 16.77 3.85
C ASP A 100 1.06 16.10 2.55
N ILE A 101 0.14 15.70 1.68
CA ILE A 101 0.47 15.16 0.35
C ILE A 101 1.21 16.23 -0.47
N ARG A 102 0.79 17.50 -0.41
CA ARG A 102 1.47 18.59 -1.12
C ARG A 102 2.93 18.75 -0.70
N LYS A 103 3.26 18.61 0.59
CA LYS A 103 4.65 18.71 1.10
C LYS A 103 5.56 17.58 0.59
N VAL A 104 4.99 16.46 0.18
CA VAL A 104 5.74 15.30 -0.32
C VAL A 104 6.13 15.50 -1.78
N ILE A 105 5.28 16.16 -2.58
CA ILE A 105 5.46 16.30 -4.03
C ILE A 105 5.99 17.67 -4.49
N LEU A 106 6.04 18.68 -3.61
CA LEU A 106 6.50 20.06 -3.90
C LEU A 106 7.46 20.56 -2.83
#